data_AF-A0A6A4D382-F1
#
_entry.id   AF-A0A6A4D382-F1
#
_cell.length_a   1.000
_cell.length_b   1.000
_cell.length_c   1.000
_cell.angle_alpha   90.00
_cell.angle_beta   90.00
_cell.angle_gamma   90.00
#
_symmetry.space_group_name_H-M   'P 1'
#
loop_
_entity.id
_entity.type
_entity.pdbx_description
1 polymer ?
#
loop_
_entity_poly.entity_id
_entity_poly.type
_entity_poly.pdbx_seq_one_letter_code
_entity_poly.pdbx_strand_id
1 'polypeptide(L)'
;MTDIVKLNVSTYSGEGNSRLHLIRWFSEVDITVEDRQLPTELGRPLFLLSKLARKAKNWALGNLVADASCFPTMASMKADMRLAFQPLQYESLERSVFLSLKQGCMSMLEYIQRHLVSCITTHPFDMVTQVHVFKCFYLTRKAPMTLEIPSRLHYA
;
A
#
# COMPACT_ATOMS: atom_id res chain seq x y z
N MET A 1 38.69 6.33 -2.54
CA MET A 1 37.63 7.35 -2.60
C MET A 1 36.31 6.61 -2.44
N THR A 2 35.67 6.72 -1.28
CA THR A 2 34.36 6.13 -1.04
C THR A 2 33.33 6.98 -1.79
N ASP A 3 32.65 6.39 -2.77
CA ASP A 3 31.49 7.00 -3.41
C ASP A 3 30.41 7.22 -2.35
N ILE A 4 30.28 8.47 -1.90
CA ILE A 4 29.18 8.87 -1.02
C ILE A 4 27.94 8.92 -1.90
N VAL A 5 27.17 7.83 -1.90
CA VAL A 5 25.85 7.77 -2.52
C VAL A 5 24.96 8.75 -1.76
N LYS A 6 24.78 9.95 -2.32
CA LYS A 6 23.96 10.99 -1.72
C LYS A 6 22.49 10.57 -1.82
N LEU A 7 21.95 9.96 -0.77
CA LEU A 7 20.56 9.52 -0.71
C LEU A 7 19.64 10.75 -0.83
N ASN A 8 18.93 10.86 -1.96
CA ASN A 8 18.00 11.97 -2.21
C ASN A 8 16.57 11.50 -2.03
N VAL A 9 15.88 12.06 -1.04
CA VAL A 9 14.44 11.85 -0.84
C VAL A 9 13.68 12.49 -2.00
N SER A 10 12.85 11.68 -2.64
CA SER A 10 11.90 12.08 -3.67
C SER A 10 10.89 13.11 -3.14
N THR A 11 10.33 13.95 -4.01
CA THR A 11 9.31 14.93 -3.58
C THR A 11 7.93 14.28 -3.57
N TYR A 12 7.14 14.54 -2.52
CA TYR A 12 5.77 14.05 -2.42
C TYR A 12 4.75 15.10 -2.85
N SER A 13 4.02 14.84 -3.93
CA SER A 13 3.04 15.78 -4.51
C SER A 13 1.67 15.77 -3.85
N GLY A 14 1.28 14.67 -3.19
CA GLY A 14 -0.07 14.48 -2.66
C GLY A 14 -1.16 14.19 -3.72
N GLU A 15 -0.82 14.24 -5.02
CA GLU A 15 -1.77 14.09 -6.14
C GLU A 15 -1.14 13.45 -7.40
N GLY A 16 -1.98 12.88 -8.27
CA GLY A 16 -1.61 12.30 -9.56
C GLY A 16 -1.43 10.78 -9.57
N ASN A 17 -1.56 10.16 -10.76
CA ASN A 17 -1.40 8.71 -10.94
C ASN A 17 0.05 8.22 -10.73
N SER A 18 1.02 9.12 -10.83
CA SER A 18 2.44 8.86 -10.56
C SER A 18 2.84 9.19 -9.11
N ARG A 19 1.87 9.45 -8.22
CA ARG A 19 2.16 9.75 -6.81
C ARG A 19 2.81 8.53 -6.17
N LEU A 20 3.97 8.73 -5.55
CA LEU A 20 4.59 7.70 -4.71
C LEU A 20 3.61 7.26 -3.62
N HIS A 21 3.59 5.96 -3.35
CA HIS A 21 2.82 5.44 -2.23
C HIS A 21 3.30 6.11 -0.93
N LEU A 22 2.37 6.68 -0.14
CA LEU A 22 2.71 7.52 1.00
C LEU A 22 3.59 6.77 2.02
N ILE A 23 3.30 5.48 2.25
CA ILE A 23 4.09 4.64 3.17
C ILE A 23 5.51 4.39 2.63
N ARG A 24 5.66 4.12 1.32
CA ARG A 24 6.97 3.96 0.69
C ARG A 24 7.79 5.24 0.81
N TRP A 25 7.14 6.38 0.58
CA TRP A 25 7.79 7.68 0.70
C TRP A 25 8.23 7.98 2.14
N PHE A 26 7.44 7.61 3.15
CA PHE A 26 7.87 7.70 4.54
C PHE A 26 9.11 6.88 4.84
N SER A 27 9.22 5.66 4.29
CA SER A 27 10.43 4.85 4.44
C SER A 27 11.66 5.52 3.82
N GLU A 28 11.53 6.13 2.63
CA GLU A 28 12.64 6.89 2.01
C GLU A 28 13.08 8.08 2.89
N VAL A 29 12.12 8.78 3.50
CA VAL A 29 12.39 9.84 4.48
C VAL A 29 13.12 9.29 5.69
N ASP A 30 12.62 8.22 6.32
CA ASP A 30 13.19 7.67 7.56
C ASP A 30 14.64 7.24 7.36
N ILE A 31 14.92 6.48 6.29
CA ILE A 31 16.28 6.06 5.94
C ILE A 31 17.19 7.29 5.77
N THR A 32 16.69 8.35 5.12
CA THR A 32 17.50 9.57 4.92
C THR A 32 17.69 10.38 6.19
N VAL A 33 16.70 10.40 7.08
CA VAL A 33 16.79 11.09 8.38
C VAL A 33 17.80 10.39 9.28
N GLU A 34 17.79 9.05 9.28
CA GLU A 34 18.75 8.21 10.00
C GLU A 34 20.17 8.37 9.44
N ASP A 35 20.33 8.29 8.11
CA ASP A 35 21.62 8.40 7.42
C ASP A 35 22.27 9.79 7.61
N ARG A 36 21.47 10.86 7.52
CA ARG A 36 21.99 12.24 7.61
C ARG A 36 22.21 12.75 9.02
N GLN A 37 21.92 11.94 10.06
CA GLN A 37 21.99 12.34 11.47
C GLN A 37 21.39 13.74 11.70
N LEU A 38 20.18 13.97 11.17
CA LEU A 38 19.61 15.33 11.13
C LEU A 38 19.54 15.95 12.54
N PRO A 39 19.89 17.24 12.70
CA PRO A 39 20.54 17.68 13.94
C PRO A 39 19.59 18.00 15.10
N THR A 40 18.27 17.85 14.96
CA THR A 40 17.32 18.25 16.03
C THR A 40 15.91 17.72 15.79
N GLU A 41 15.13 17.47 16.86
CA GLU A 41 13.71 17.12 16.80
C GLU A 41 12.87 18.12 15.99
N LEU A 42 13.23 19.41 16.01
CA LEU A 42 12.58 20.46 15.21
C LEU A 42 13.03 20.49 13.74
N GLY A 43 14.24 20.01 13.44
CA GLY A 43 14.77 19.99 12.07
C GLY A 43 14.11 18.92 11.19
N ARG A 44 13.61 17.83 11.80
CA ARG A 44 13.00 16.70 11.09
C ARG A 44 11.65 17.06 10.44
N PRO A 45 10.68 17.73 11.11
CA PRO A 45 9.48 18.26 10.47
C PRO A 45 9.78 19.25 9.33
N LEU A 46 10.73 20.17 9.53
CA LEU A 46 11.10 21.16 8.52
C LEU A 46 11.74 20.50 7.28
N PHE A 47 12.58 19.49 7.50
CA PHE A 47 13.11 18.68 6.42
C PHE A 47 11.99 17.96 5.67
N LEU A 48 11.05 17.34 6.37
CA LEU A 48 9.90 16.66 5.76
C LEU A 48 9.06 17.64 4.92
N LEU A 49 8.80 18.83 5.46
CA LEU A 49 8.08 19.91 4.78
C LEU A 49 8.79 20.37 3.51
N SER A 50 10.13 20.44 3.53
CA SER A 50 10.94 20.79 2.34
C SER A 50 10.79 19.80 1.19
N LYS A 51 10.38 18.56 1.49
CA LYS A 51 10.17 17.47 0.50
C LYS A 51 8.73 17.38 -0.01
N LEU A 52 7.83 18.25 0.44
CA LEU A 52 6.46 18.33 -0.06
C LEU A 52 6.37 19.22 -1.30
N ALA A 53 5.51 18.83 -2.22
CA ALA A 53 5.21 19.57 -3.44
C ALA A 53 3.70 19.64 -3.68
N ARG A 54 3.27 20.59 -4.53
CA ARG A 54 1.90 20.69 -5.05
C ARG A 54 0.84 20.59 -3.95
N LYS A 55 -0.11 19.67 -4.06
CA LYS A 55 -1.20 19.48 -3.09
C LYS A 55 -0.70 19.24 -1.68
N ALA A 56 0.36 18.45 -1.52
CA ALA A 56 0.94 18.20 -0.20
C ALA A 56 1.56 19.45 0.42
N LYS A 57 2.22 20.28 -0.39
CA LYS A 57 2.78 21.55 0.08
C LYS A 57 1.69 22.55 0.46
N ASN A 58 0.65 22.69 -0.37
CA ASN A 58 -0.47 23.58 -0.10
C ASN A 58 -1.22 23.18 1.18
N TRP A 59 -1.43 21.89 1.39
CA TRP A 59 -1.99 21.36 2.63
C TRP A 59 -1.13 21.71 3.83
N ALA A 60 0.18 21.46 3.79
CA ALA A 60 1.07 21.72 4.92
C ALA A 60 1.09 23.22 5.28
N LEU A 61 1.14 24.10 4.27
CA LEU A 61 1.06 25.54 4.48
C LEU A 61 -0.30 25.97 5.05
N GLY A 62 -1.40 25.37 4.61
CA GLY A 62 -2.73 25.64 5.16
C GLY A 62 -2.83 25.31 6.64
N ASN A 63 -2.24 24.18 7.08
CA ASN A 63 -2.18 23.83 8.51
C ASN A 63 -1.33 24.83 9.30
N LEU A 64 -0.16 25.24 8.78
CA LEU A 64 0.71 26.23 9.43
C LEU A 64 0.06 27.62 9.57
N VAL A 65 -0.77 28.01 8.61
CA VAL A 65 -1.53 29.25 8.68
C VAL A 65 -2.64 29.16 9.74
N ALA A 66 -3.28 28.00 9.88
CA ALA A 66 -4.30 27.78 10.90
C ALA A 66 -3.70 27.67 12.31
N ASP A 67 -2.53 27.05 12.44
CA ASP A 67 -1.81 26.87 13.69
C ASP A 67 -0.30 26.87 13.42
N ALA A 68 0.39 27.92 13.89
CA ALA A 68 1.84 28.05 13.75
C ALA A 68 2.63 26.98 14.53
N SER A 69 1.99 26.33 15.51
CA SER A 69 2.57 25.24 16.29
C SER A 69 2.26 23.85 15.73
N CYS A 70 1.57 23.77 14.57
CA CYS A 70 1.32 22.47 13.95
C CYS A 70 2.64 21.79 13.55
N PHE A 71 2.64 20.45 13.63
CA PHE A 71 3.81 19.60 13.40
C PHE A 71 4.96 19.74 14.42
N PRO A 72 4.69 19.61 15.74
CA PRO A 72 5.73 19.70 16.77
C PRO A 72 6.78 18.57 16.66
N THR A 73 6.44 17.45 16.02
CA THR A 73 7.33 16.31 15.80
C THR A 73 7.15 15.74 14.40
N MET A 74 8.16 15.03 13.90
CA MET A 74 8.06 14.33 12.61
C MET A 74 6.97 13.23 12.67
N ALA A 75 6.81 12.59 13.83
CA ALA A 75 5.80 11.55 14.03
C ALA A 75 4.38 12.09 13.91
N SER A 76 4.07 13.23 14.56
CA SER A 76 2.75 13.87 14.46
C SER A 76 2.46 14.34 13.04
N MET A 77 3.44 14.94 12.36
CA MET A 77 3.30 15.34 10.96
C MET A 77 3.00 14.15 10.04
N LYS A 78 3.69 13.01 10.23
CA LYS A 78 3.41 11.79 9.47
C LYS A 78 2.00 11.25 9.74
N ALA A 79 1.50 11.35 10.97
CA ALA A 79 0.14 10.95 11.31
C ALA A 79 -0.90 11.83 10.59
N ASP A 80 -0.74 13.15 10.61
CA ASP A 80 -1.65 14.08 9.93
C ASP A 80 -1.63 13.89 8.41
N MET A 81 -0.45 13.61 7.84
CA MET A 81 -0.31 13.28 6.42
C MET A 81 -1.04 11.98 6.05
N ARG A 82 -1.09 10.98 6.93
CA ARG A 82 -1.90 9.77 6.69
C ARG A 82 -3.38 10.14 6.61
N LEU A 83 -3.89 10.94 7.54
CA LEU A 83 -5.29 11.37 7.52
C LEU A 83 -5.63 12.17 6.25
N ALA A 84 -4.72 13.03 5.80
CA ALA A 84 -4.97 13.91 4.66
C ALA A 84 -4.78 13.24 3.28
N PHE A 85 -3.84 12.30 3.17
CA PHE A 85 -3.42 11.78 1.87
C PHE A 85 -3.52 10.27 1.70
N GLN A 86 -3.63 9.50 2.77
CA GLN A 86 -3.95 8.09 2.63
C GLN A 86 -5.41 8.02 2.15
N PRO A 87 -5.68 7.41 0.98
CA PRO A 87 -7.07 7.20 0.60
C PRO A 87 -7.72 6.37 1.70
N LEU A 88 -8.85 6.82 2.25
CA LEU A 88 -9.75 5.98 3.08
C LEU A 88 -10.07 4.65 2.36
N GLN A 89 -9.90 4.65 1.04
CA GLN A 89 -10.10 3.49 0.20
C GLN A 89 -8.90 2.57 0.06
N TYR A 90 -7.70 2.82 0.59
CA TYR A 90 -6.61 1.84 0.40
C TYR A 90 -6.94 0.52 1.09
N GLU A 91 -7.42 0.57 2.34
CA GLU A 91 -7.89 -0.65 2.96
C GLU A 91 -9.18 -1.19 2.33
N SER A 92 -10.14 -0.36 1.90
CA SER A 92 -11.34 -0.90 1.22
C SER A 92 -11.04 -1.46 -0.18
N LEU A 93 -10.06 -0.90 -0.89
CA LEU A 93 -9.64 -1.29 -2.22
C LEU A 93 -8.80 -2.56 -2.14
N GLU A 94 -7.80 -2.64 -1.26
CA GLU A 94 -7.07 -3.89 -1.02
C GLU A 94 -8.00 -4.99 -0.51
N ARG A 95 -8.95 -4.66 0.37
CA ARG A 95 -9.99 -5.62 0.80
C ARG A 95 -10.91 -6.01 -0.35
N SER A 96 -11.30 -5.09 -1.22
CA SER A 96 -12.12 -5.43 -2.41
C SER A 96 -11.34 -6.23 -3.44
N VAL A 97 -10.05 -5.94 -3.64
CA VAL A 97 -9.13 -6.66 -4.52
C VAL A 97 -8.87 -8.05 -3.96
N PHE A 98 -8.71 -8.19 -2.65
CA PHE A 98 -8.63 -9.46 -1.94
C PHE A 98 -9.91 -10.30 -2.09
N LEU A 99 -11.07 -9.70 -1.84
CA LEU A 99 -12.37 -10.38 -1.95
C LEU A 99 -12.72 -10.73 -3.40
N SER A 100 -12.17 -9.99 -4.37
CA SER A 100 -12.34 -10.25 -5.81
C SER A 100 -11.23 -11.10 -6.44
N LEU A 101 -10.13 -11.35 -5.71
CA LEU A 101 -8.98 -12.15 -6.15
C LEU A 101 -9.41 -13.62 -6.29
N LYS A 102 -9.70 -14.04 -7.52
CA LYS A 102 -9.91 -15.45 -7.86
C LYS A 102 -8.61 -16.04 -8.41
N GLN A 103 -8.29 -17.28 -8.05
CA GLN A 103 -7.10 -17.96 -8.60
C GLN A 103 -7.12 -17.99 -10.13
N GLY A 104 -8.29 -18.20 -10.75
CA GLY A 104 -8.44 -18.21 -12.21
C GLY A 104 -7.43 -19.15 -12.89
N CYS A 105 -6.72 -18.63 -13.90
CA CYS A 105 -5.61 -19.32 -14.58
C CYS A 105 -4.22 -19.03 -13.96
N MET A 106 -4.15 -18.33 -12.83
CA MET A 106 -2.85 -18.03 -12.18
C MET A 106 -2.23 -19.31 -11.63
N SER A 107 -0.89 -19.38 -11.68
CA SER A 107 -0.18 -20.44 -10.97
C SER A 107 -0.40 -20.32 -9.46
N MET A 108 -0.26 -21.43 -8.75
CA MET A 108 -0.45 -21.45 -7.29
C MET A 108 0.53 -20.50 -6.58
N LEU A 109 1.76 -20.37 -7.09
CA LEU A 109 2.76 -19.46 -6.55
C LEU A 109 2.37 -17.98 -6.74
N GLU A 110 1.94 -17.59 -7.94
CA GLU A 110 1.50 -16.21 -8.23
C GLU A 110 0.26 -15.83 -7.40
N TYR A 111 -0.66 -16.79 -7.23
CA TYR A 111 -1.84 -16.60 -6.40
C TYR A 111 -1.45 -16.39 -4.93
N ILE A 112 -0.59 -17.25 -4.37
CA ILE A 112 -0.13 -17.14 -2.98
C ILE A 112 0.63 -15.82 -2.77
N GLN A 113 1.53 -15.44 -3.68
CA GLN A 113 2.27 -14.18 -3.57
C GLN A 113 1.32 -12.97 -3.55
N ARG A 114 0.33 -12.92 -4.46
CA ARG A 114 -0.65 -11.83 -4.48
C ARG A 114 -1.56 -11.82 -3.25
N HIS A 115 -1.92 -13.01 -2.76
CA HIS A 115 -2.69 -13.16 -1.53
C HIS A 115 -1.92 -12.67 -0.30
N LEU A 116 -0.65 -13.08 -0.16
CA LEU A 116 0.22 -12.67 0.94
C LEU A 116 0.44 -11.16 0.96
N VAL A 117 0.72 -10.54 -0.20
CA VAL A 117 0.90 -9.08 -0.29
C VAL A 117 -0.36 -8.33 0.17
N SER A 118 -1.54 -8.83 -0.17
CA SER A 118 -2.81 -8.25 0.25
C SER A 118 -3.16 -8.49 1.73
N CYS A 119 -2.62 -9.52 2.37
CA CYS A 119 -2.81 -9.80 3.79
C CYS A 119 -1.93 -8.94 4.71
N ILE A 120 -0.91 -8.27 4.17
CA ILE A 120 -0.03 -7.34 4.91
C ILE A 120 -0.71 -5.95 4.97
N THR A 121 -1.97 -5.92 5.39
CA THR A 121 -2.72 -4.69 5.66
C THR A 121 -2.51 -4.25 7.11
N THR A 122 -2.59 -2.95 7.37
CA THR A 122 -2.45 -2.34 8.70
C THR A 122 -3.45 -2.89 9.73
N HIS A 123 -4.57 -3.48 9.27
CA HIS A 123 -5.51 -4.26 10.08
C HIS A 123 -5.83 -5.59 9.37
N PRO A 124 -5.14 -6.69 9.73
CA PRO A 124 -5.39 -7.99 9.11
C PRO A 124 -6.82 -8.46 9.42
N PHE A 125 -7.48 -9.06 8.43
CA PHE A 125 -8.73 -9.78 8.67
C PHE A 125 -8.52 -10.88 9.70
N ASP A 126 -9.57 -11.19 10.48
CA ASP A 126 -9.52 -12.30 11.41
C ASP A 126 -9.23 -13.63 10.67
N MET A 127 -8.63 -14.57 11.39
CA MET A 127 -8.18 -15.84 10.82
C MET A 127 -9.34 -16.67 10.25
N VAL A 128 -10.58 -16.50 10.76
CA VAL A 128 -11.77 -17.19 10.28
C VAL A 128 -12.19 -16.65 8.91
N THR A 129 -12.17 -15.34 8.71
CA THR A 129 -12.43 -14.70 7.41
C THR A 129 -11.37 -15.09 6.38
N GLN A 130 -10.09 -15.12 6.74
CA GLN A 130 -9.01 -15.54 5.84
C GLN A 130 -9.18 -17.01 5.40
N VAL A 131 -9.44 -17.91 6.35
CA VAL A 131 -9.66 -19.34 6.08
C VAL A 131 -10.95 -19.56 5.29
N HIS A 132 -12.01 -18.79 5.53
CA HIS A 132 -13.26 -18.88 4.79
C HIS A 132 -13.09 -18.48 3.33
N VAL A 133 -12.41 -17.35 3.07
CA VAL A 133 -12.08 -16.90 1.71
C VAL A 133 -11.24 -17.97 1.02
N PHE A 134 -10.17 -18.44 1.65
CA PHE A 134 -9.34 -19.52 1.12
C PHE A 134 -10.16 -20.79 0.82
N LYS A 135 -10.98 -21.27 1.76
CA LYS A 135 -11.81 -22.48 1.61
C LYS A 135 -12.87 -22.35 0.50
N CYS A 136 -13.57 -21.22 0.40
CA CYS A 136 -14.53 -20.95 -0.67
C CYS A 136 -13.88 -20.98 -2.06
N PHE A 137 -12.61 -20.60 -2.17
CA PHE A 137 -11.85 -20.65 -3.42
C PHE A 137 -11.33 -22.05 -3.77
N TYR A 138 -10.84 -22.83 -2.81
CA TYR A 138 -10.38 -24.20 -3.09
C TYR A 138 -11.53 -25.15 -3.45
N LEU A 139 -12.72 -24.95 -2.89
CA LEU A 139 -13.88 -25.83 -3.13
C LEU A 139 -14.63 -25.53 -4.44
N THR A 140 -14.50 -24.34 -5.03
CA THR A 140 -15.12 -24.01 -6.33
C THR A 140 -14.44 -24.67 -7.53
N ARG A 141 -13.29 -25.34 -7.35
CA ARG A 141 -12.69 -26.24 -8.37
C ARG A 141 -13.25 -27.66 -8.37
N LYS A 142 -14.03 -28.08 -7.36
CA LYS A 142 -14.60 -29.44 -7.28
C LYS A 142 -16.09 -29.49 -7.65
N ALA A 143 -16.54 -28.63 -8.56
CA ALA A 143 -17.72 -28.94 -9.38
C ALA A 143 -17.21 -29.57 -10.68
N PRO A 144 -17.42 -30.88 -10.92
CA PRO A 144 -16.91 -31.52 -12.13
C PRO A 144 -17.61 -30.92 -13.36
N MET A 145 -16.80 -30.36 -14.26
CA MET A 145 -17.21 -30.07 -15.63
C MET A 145 -17.60 -31.42 -16.27
N THR A 146 -18.86 -31.51 -16.68
CA THR A 146 -19.45 -32.57 -17.51
C THR A 146 -18.47 -33.08 -18.56
N LEU A 147 -18.12 -34.37 -18.51
CA LEU A 147 -17.39 -35.06 -19.57
C LEU A 147 -18.35 -35.94 -20.36
N GLU A 148 -18.20 -35.87 -21.67
CA GLU A 148 -19.13 -36.21 -22.74
C GLU A 148 -19.47 -37.71 -22.83
N ILE A 149 -20.70 -38.00 -23.24
CA ILE A 149 -21.12 -39.34 -23.69
C ILE A 149 -20.52 -39.58 -25.07
N PRO A 150 -19.66 -40.59 -25.29
CA PRO A 150 -19.18 -40.91 -26.62
C PRO A 150 -20.31 -41.55 -27.41
N SER A 151 -20.73 -40.86 -28.47
CA SER A 151 -21.59 -41.38 -29.51
C SER A 151 -20.89 -42.54 -30.23
N ARG A 152 -21.43 -43.76 -30.10
CA ARG A 152 -21.24 -44.83 -31.08
C ARG A 152 -22.60 -45.40 -31.48
N LEU A 153 -23.11 -44.90 -32.60
CA LEU A 153 -24.05 -45.63 -33.44
C LEU A 153 -23.29 -46.78 -34.11
N HIS A 154 -23.86 -47.98 -34.10
CA HIS A 154 -24.00 -48.81 -35.31
C HIS A 154 -24.96 -49.97 -35.03
N TYR A 155 -26.17 -49.85 -35.59
CA TYR A 155 -27.02 -50.97 -35.94
C TYR A 155 -26.53 -51.54 -37.28
N ALA A 156 -26.29 -52.85 -37.33
CA ALA A 156 -26.60 -53.78 -38.43
C ALA A 156 -26.30 -55.20 -37.94
#